data_AF-A0A1Q7PG59-F1
#
_entry.id   AF-A0A1Q7PG59-F1
#
_cell.length_a   1.000
_cell.length_b   1.000
_cell.length_c   1.000
_cell.angle_alpha   90.00
_cell.angle_beta   90.00
_cell.angle_gamma   90.00
#
_symmetry.space_group_name_H-M   'P 1'
#
loop_
_entity.id
_entity.type
_entity.pdbx_description
1 polymer ?
#
loop_
_entity_poly.entity_id
_entity_poly.type
_entity_poly.pdbx_seq_one_letter_code
_entity_poly.pdbx_strand_id
1 'polypeptide(L)'
;MEREMQAKTPTHPRRARSVFDYIDEIVRGYGPRVRVVQLWRRVDGARNVWTYLGRLAPEQCEIELIGKHFGGGEYRAKLLGLWDPQRRQEEYLEQVTFALCDRAWPITAETLARLREQQLK
;
A
#
# COMPACT_ATOMS: atom_id res chain seq x y z
N MET A 1 -39.92 -22.74 10.01
CA MET A 1 -39.19 -21.75 9.20
C MET A 1 -38.26 -20.98 10.13
N GLU A 2 -37.08 -21.53 10.38
CA GLU A 2 -36.05 -20.87 11.17
C GLU A 2 -35.29 -19.91 10.25
N ARG A 3 -35.26 -18.62 10.63
CA ARG A 3 -34.48 -17.60 9.92
C ARG A 3 -33.05 -17.66 10.43
N GLU A 4 -32.14 -18.14 9.58
CA GLU A 4 -30.70 -18.06 9.81
C GLU A 4 -30.30 -16.60 10.08
N MET A 5 -29.77 -16.35 11.28
CA MET A 5 -29.12 -15.10 11.59
C MET A 5 -27.76 -15.09 10.89
N GLN A 6 -27.64 -14.34 9.80
CA GLN A 6 -26.35 -14.03 9.18
C GLN A 6 -25.48 -13.31 10.21
N ALA A 7 -24.44 -14.01 10.66
CA ALA A 7 -23.38 -13.42 11.47
C ALA A 7 -22.73 -12.29 10.66
N LYS A 8 -22.98 -11.05 11.06
CA LYS A 8 -22.31 -9.87 10.52
C LYS A 8 -20.84 -9.97 10.92
N THR A 9 -19.97 -10.16 9.94
CA THR A 9 -18.52 -10.08 10.09
C THR A 9 -18.15 -8.82 10.87
N PRO A 10 -17.32 -8.90 11.94
CA PRO A 10 -16.95 -7.72 12.69
C PRO A 10 -16.22 -6.76 11.77
N THR A 11 -16.86 -5.63 11.48
CA THR A 11 -16.21 -4.48 10.86
C THR A 11 -15.28 -3.93 11.92
N HIS A 12 -13.99 -4.29 11.83
CA HIS A 12 -12.97 -3.79 12.73
C HIS A 12 -13.10 -2.25 12.78
N PRO A 13 -13.24 -1.63 13.97
CA PRO A 13 -13.36 -0.19 14.05
C PRO A 13 -12.11 0.41 13.39
N ARG A 14 -12.31 1.14 12.29
CA ARG A 14 -11.27 1.94 11.65
C ARG A 14 -10.75 2.91 12.73
N ARG A 15 -9.60 2.62 13.32
CA ARG A 15 -8.89 3.59 14.16
C ARG A 15 -8.76 4.86 13.33
N ALA A 16 -9.13 6.01 13.91
CA ALA A 16 -8.78 7.30 13.34
C ALA A 16 -7.24 7.31 13.24
N ARG A 17 -6.74 7.22 12.01
CA ARG A 17 -5.31 7.08 11.75
C ARG A 17 -4.62 8.41 11.91
N SER A 18 -3.49 8.41 12.58
CA SER A 18 -2.62 9.58 12.67
C SER A 18 -2.00 9.83 11.31
N VAL A 19 -1.64 11.09 11.02
CA VAL A 19 -0.86 11.49 9.83
C VAL A 19 0.53 10.83 9.83
N PHE A 20 0.92 10.22 10.94
CA PHE A 20 2.21 9.55 11.17
C PHE A 20 2.14 8.02 11.24
N ASP A 21 1.00 7.39 10.92
CA ASP A 21 0.95 5.93 10.94
C ASP A 21 1.92 5.37 9.90
N TYR A 22 2.97 4.70 10.39
CA TYR A 22 4.00 4.11 9.57
C TYR A 22 3.46 2.87 8.87
N ILE A 23 3.74 2.71 7.58
CA ILE A 23 3.13 1.66 6.75
C ILE A 23 3.45 0.24 7.29
N ASP A 24 4.63 0.06 7.87
CA ASP A 24 5.07 -1.18 8.50
C ASP A 24 4.25 -1.50 9.76
N GLU A 25 3.91 -0.52 10.58
CA GLU A 25 3.01 -0.72 11.74
C GLU A 25 1.61 -1.13 11.30
N ILE A 26 1.08 -0.51 10.24
CA ILE A 26 -0.23 -0.86 9.68
C ILE A 26 -0.20 -2.29 9.15
N VAL A 27 0.80 -2.64 8.33
CA VAL A 27 0.95 -4.00 7.78
C VAL A 27 1.08 -5.02 8.91
N ARG A 28 1.90 -4.75 9.94
CA ARG A 28 2.04 -5.59 11.14
C ARG A 28 0.73 -5.73 11.90
N GLY A 29 -0.08 -4.68 11.99
CA GLY A 29 -1.39 -4.69 12.65
C GLY A 29 -2.40 -5.64 12.01
N TYR A 30 -2.32 -5.85 10.69
CA TYR A 30 -3.10 -6.89 10.00
C TYR A 30 -2.48 -8.29 10.10
N GLY A 31 -1.17 -8.36 10.39
CA GLY A 31 -0.41 -9.59 10.54
C GLY A 31 -0.55 -10.50 9.30
N PRO A 32 -0.80 -11.82 9.49
CA PRO A 32 -0.80 -12.79 8.40
C PRO A 32 -1.96 -12.63 7.40
N ARG A 33 -2.91 -11.71 7.66
CA ARG A 33 -4.00 -11.43 6.73
C ARG A 33 -3.51 -10.70 5.48
N VAL A 34 -2.49 -9.83 5.59
CA VAL A 34 -1.89 -9.20 4.41
C VAL A 34 -0.96 -10.22 3.77
N ARG A 35 -1.18 -10.47 2.48
CA ARG A 35 -0.33 -11.36 1.66
C ARG A 35 0.45 -10.59 0.63
N VAL A 36 -0.08 -9.46 0.17
CA VAL A 36 0.53 -8.65 -0.87
C VAL A 36 0.27 -7.18 -0.56
N VAL A 37 1.31 -6.37 -0.76
CA VAL A 37 1.19 -4.92 -0.80
C VAL A 37 1.44 -4.45 -2.22
N GLN A 38 0.44 -3.84 -2.85
CA GLN A 38 0.67 -3.10 -4.09
C GLN A 38 1.08 -1.68 -3.74
N LEU A 39 2.16 -1.18 -4.32
CA LEU A 39 2.74 0.12 -4.00
C LEU A 39 2.71 1.04 -5.22
N TRP A 40 2.29 2.28 -4.99
CA TRP A 40 2.36 3.39 -5.92
C TRP A 40 3.08 4.57 -5.28
N ARG A 41 3.75 5.37 -6.11
CA ARG A 41 4.34 6.64 -5.72
C ARG A 41 3.68 7.77 -6.50
N ARG A 42 3.44 8.89 -5.82
CA ARG A 42 2.95 10.10 -6.49
C ARG A 42 4.05 10.69 -7.37
N VAL A 43 3.69 11.07 -8.59
CA VAL A 43 4.63 11.60 -9.58
C VAL A 43 5.07 13.01 -9.21
N ASP A 44 4.10 13.84 -8.83
CA ASP A 44 4.24 15.27 -8.54
C ASP A 44 3.16 15.67 -7.52
N GLY A 45 3.51 16.53 -6.57
CA GLY A 45 2.56 17.08 -5.59
C GLY A 45 1.44 17.91 -6.25
N ALA A 46 1.68 18.50 -7.42
CA ALA A 46 0.68 19.32 -8.12
C ALA A 46 -0.39 18.49 -8.85
N ARG A 47 -0.10 17.25 -9.22
CA ARG A 47 -1.01 16.38 -9.98
C ARG A 47 -1.38 15.15 -9.14
N ASN A 48 -2.64 14.73 -9.14
CA ASN A 48 -3.06 13.51 -8.43
C ASN A 48 -2.76 12.24 -9.27
N VAL A 49 -1.52 12.13 -9.74
CA VAL A 49 -1.06 11.04 -10.61
C VAL A 49 -0.14 10.12 -9.81
N TRP A 50 -0.45 8.83 -9.87
CA TRP A 50 0.22 7.77 -9.12
C TRP A 50 0.86 6.78 -10.08
N THR A 51 2.18 6.60 -9.98
CA THR A 51 2.93 5.60 -10.74
C THR A 51 2.98 4.31 -9.94
N TYR A 52 2.59 3.23 -10.59
CA TYR A 52 2.66 1.90 -9.98
C TYR A 52 4.12 1.46 -9.90
N LEU A 53 4.57 1.13 -8.69
CA LEU A 53 5.93 0.66 -8.44
C LEU A 53 6.01 -0.87 -8.43
N GLY A 54 4.99 -1.56 -7.92
CA GLY A 54 5.01 -3.02 -7.94
C GLY A 54 4.25 -3.66 -6.79
N ARG A 55 4.51 -4.96 -6.63
CA ARG A 55 4.00 -5.81 -5.55
C ARG A 55 5.14 -6.17 -4.62
N LEU A 56 4.90 -6.01 -3.32
CA LEU A 56 5.82 -6.34 -2.25
C LEU A 56 5.20 -7.41 -1.37
N ALA A 57 6.03 -8.31 -0.84
CA ALA A 57 5.67 -9.11 0.30
C ALA A 57 5.50 -8.20 1.54
N PRO A 58 4.68 -8.59 2.53
CA PRO A 58 4.49 -7.79 3.75
C PRO A 58 5.81 -7.43 4.45
N GLU A 59 6.77 -8.36 4.46
CA GLU A 59 8.09 -8.22 5.10
C GLU A 59 9.00 -7.24 4.34
N GLN A 60 8.69 -6.97 3.07
CA GLN A 60 9.41 -5.96 2.27
C GLN A 60 8.77 -4.57 2.42
N CYS A 61 7.61 -4.47 3.09
CA CYS A 61 6.87 -3.23 3.27
C CYS A 61 7.36 -2.47 4.51
N GLU A 62 8.67 -2.23 4.57
CA GLU A 62 9.32 -1.45 5.63
C GLU A 62 9.75 -0.09 5.08
N ILE A 63 9.63 0.95 5.90
CA ILE A 63 9.94 2.33 5.49
C ILE A 63 11.37 2.47 4.98
N GLU A 64 12.35 1.86 5.66
CA GLU A 64 13.73 1.92 5.22
C GLU A 64 13.95 1.20 3.88
N LEU A 65 13.31 0.06 3.66
CA LEU A 65 13.45 -0.70 2.41
C LEU A 65 12.81 0.07 1.25
N ILE A 66 11.61 0.60 1.48
CA ILE A 66 10.91 1.45 0.51
C ILE A 66 11.75 2.70 0.20
N GLY A 67 12.28 3.37 1.22
CA GLY A 67 13.15 4.55 1.07
C GLY A 67 14.43 4.25 0.30
N LYS A 68 15.12 3.14 0.61
CA LYS A 68 16.35 2.71 -0.06
C LYS A 68 16.13 2.39 -1.54
N HIS A 69 15.00 1.75 -1.89
CA HIS A 69 14.74 1.29 -3.26
C HIS A 69 14.02 2.34 -4.10
N PHE A 70 13.09 3.07 -3.51
CA PHE A 70 12.18 3.97 -4.22
C PHE A 70 12.36 5.45 -3.90
N GLY A 71 13.20 5.79 -2.91
CA GLY A 71 13.41 7.15 -2.44
C GLY A 71 12.29 7.65 -1.52
N GLY A 72 12.27 8.97 -1.33
CA GLY A 72 11.24 9.68 -0.60
C GLY A 72 10.04 10.05 -1.46
N GLY A 73 9.04 10.66 -0.81
CA GLY A 73 7.86 11.22 -1.45
C GLY A 73 6.57 10.64 -0.90
N GLU A 74 5.47 10.90 -1.59
CA GLU A 74 4.16 10.36 -1.22
C GLU A 74 3.91 9.01 -1.87
N TYR A 75 3.44 8.07 -1.06
CA TYR A 75 3.15 6.70 -1.44
C TYR A 75 1.70 6.34 -1.13
N ARG A 76 1.17 5.44 -1.95
CA ARG A 76 -0.09 4.77 -1.72
C ARG A 76 0.16 3.27 -1.72
N ALA A 77 -0.33 2.59 -0.69
CA ALA A 77 -0.27 1.14 -0.59
C ALA A 77 -1.69 0.58 -0.58
N LYS A 78 -1.92 -0.47 -1.37
CA LYS A 78 -3.12 -1.30 -1.29
C LYS A 78 -2.74 -2.61 -0.63
N LEU A 79 -3.33 -2.88 0.53
CA LEU A 79 -3.16 -4.10 1.30
C LEU A 79 -4.14 -5.14 0.80
N LEU A 80 -3.61 -6.29 0.37
CA LEU A 80 -4.35 -7.37 -0.22
C LEU A 80 -4.14 -8.65 0.58
N GLY A 81 -5.22 -9.39 0.79
CA GLY A 81 -5.25 -10.67 1.48
C GLY A 81 -5.10 -11.85 0.54
N LEU A 82 -5.75 -12.96 0.88
CA LEU A 82 -5.69 -14.19 0.11
C LEU A 82 -6.31 -14.02 -1.29
N TRP A 83 -5.83 -14.82 -2.24
CA TRP A 83 -6.46 -14.95 -3.55
C TRP A 83 -7.83 -15.62 -3.41
N ASP A 84 -8.87 -14.97 -3.91
CA ASP A 84 -10.21 -15.52 -4.04
C ASP A 84 -10.36 -16.14 -5.45
N PRO A 85 -10.43 -17.48 -5.57
CA PRO A 85 -10.54 -18.14 -6.87
C PRO A 85 -11.90 -17.91 -7.55
N GLN A 86 -12.97 -17.65 -6.81
CA GLN A 86 -14.30 -17.40 -7.38
C GLN A 86 -14.36 -16.02 -8.02
N ARG A 87 -13.73 -15.02 -7.38
CA ARG A 87 -13.69 -13.64 -7.86
C ARG A 87 -12.49 -13.35 -8.76
N ARG A 88 -11.53 -14.28 -8.82
CA ARG A 88 -10.25 -14.15 -9.54
C ARG A 88 -9.51 -12.87 -9.18
N GLN A 89 -9.45 -12.55 -7.89
CA GLN A 89 -8.75 -11.38 -7.36
C GLN A 89 -8.36 -11.61 -5.90
N GLU A 90 -7.40 -10.84 -5.39
CA GLU A 90 -7.09 -10.83 -3.96
C GLU A 90 -8.19 -10.14 -3.14
N GLU A 91 -8.38 -10.59 -1.90
CA GLU A 91 -9.22 -9.91 -0.91
C GLU A 91 -8.69 -8.48 -0.68
N TYR A 92 -9.50 -7.47 -0.93
CA TYR A 92 -9.14 -6.10 -0.59
C TYR A 92 -9.32 -5.86 0.91
N LEU A 93 -8.22 -5.53 1.59
CA LEU A 93 -8.24 -5.22 3.01
C LEU A 93 -8.36 -3.71 3.22
N GLU A 94 -7.43 -2.95 2.63
CA GLU A 94 -7.36 -1.51 2.83
C GLU A 94 -6.46 -0.80 1.82
N GLN A 95 -6.62 0.52 1.73
CA GLN A 95 -5.69 1.43 1.07
C GLN A 95 -5.16 2.46 2.07
N VAL A 96 -3.85 2.64 2.06
CA VAL A 96 -3.11 3.58 2.92
C VAL A 96 -2.37 4.57 2.06
N THR A 97 -2.26 5.82 2.51
CA THR A 97 -1.38 6.83 1.92
C THR A 97 -0.43 7.31 3.00
N PHE A 98 0.87 7.38 2.70
CA PHE A 98 1.93 7.74 3.63
C PHE A 98 3.03 8.50 2.89
N ALA A 99 3.85 9.26 3.62
CA ALA A 99 4.94 10.03 3.03
C ALA A 99 6.28 9.67 3.68
N LEU A 100 7.31 9.55 2.83
CA LEU A 100 8.69 9.41 3.26
C LEU A 100 9.43 10.73 3.03
N CYS A 101 10.28 11.13 3.98
CA CYS A 101 11.02 12.37 3.88
C CYS A 101 12.02 12.35 2.71
N ASP A 102 11.81 13.22 1.71
CA ASP A 102 12.68 13.36 0.54
C ASP A 102 14.13 13.71 0.89
N ARG A 103 14.36 14.41 2.01
CA ARG A 103 15.72 14.76 2.46
C ARG A 103 16.49 13.56 2.99
N ALA A 104 15.79 12.59 3.59
CA ALA A 104 16.41 11.37 4.12
C ALA A 104 16.65 10.33 3.01
N TRP A 105 15.78 10.32 1.99
CA TRP A 105 15.80 9.35 0.90
C TRP A 105 15.69 10.06 -0.45
N PRO A 106 16.82 10.41 -1.11
CA PRO A 106 16.79 10.93 -2.46
C PRO A 106 16.11 9.94 -3.41
N ILE A 107 15.39 10.45 -4.43
CA ILE A 107 14.76 9.59 -5.42
C ILE A 107 15.81 8.75 -6.16
N THR A 108 15.55 7.46 -6.29
CA THR A 108 16.49 6.54 -6.95
C THR A 108 16.40 6.64 -8.46
N ALA A 109 17.51 6.33 -9.16
CA ALA A 109 17.54 6.28 -10.62
C ALA A 109 16.53 5.28 -11.20
N GLU A 110 16.35 4.14 -10.52
CA GLU A 110 15.34 3.14 -10.86
C GLU A 110 13.92 3.72 -10.81
N THR A 111 13.60 4.48 -9.75
CA THR A 111 12.29 5.13 -9.63
C THR A 111 12.09 6.17 -10.71
N LEU A 112 13.11 6.98 -11.00
CA LEU A 112 13.07 7.95 -12.09
C LEU A 112 12.82 7.29 -13.45
N ALA A 113 13.45 6.14 -13.72
CA ALA A 113 13.23 5.39 -14.96
C ALA A 113 11.77 4.93 -15.06
N ARG A 114 11.23 4.32 -14.00
CA ARG A 114 9.82 3.87 -13.96
C ARG A 114 8.82 5.01 -14.11
N LEU A 115 9.10 6.17 -13.50
CA LEU A 115 8.27 7.38 -13.64
C LEU A 115 8.25 7.85 -15.10
N ARG A 116 9.39 7.84 -15.79
CA ARG A 116 9.49 8.25 -17.20
C ARG A 116 8.73 7.30 -18.13
N GLU A 117 8.91 6.00 -17.96
CA GLU A 117 8.25 4.99 -18.80
C GLU A 117 6.72 5.06 -18.72
N GLN A 118 6.17 5.33 -17.53
CA GLN A 118 4.71 5.40 -17.35
C GLN A 118 4.11 6.76 -17.73
N GLN A 119 4.91 7.82 -17.86
CA GLN A 119 4.46 9.12 -18.40
C GLN A 119 4.45 9.14 -19.93
N LEU A 120 5.15 8.22 -20.58
CA LEU A 120 5.21 8.09 -22.04
C LEU A 120 4.09 7.17 -22.61
N LYS A 121 3.25 6.60 -21.74
CA LYS A 121 2.08 5.78 -22.11
C LYS A 121 0.80 6.61 -21.96
#